data_AF-A0A8B9MQL7-F1
#
_entry.id   AF-A0A8B9MQL7-F1
#
_cell.length_a   1.000
_cell.length_b   1.000
_cell.length_c   1.000
_cell.angle_alpha   90.00
_cell.angle_beta   90.00
_cell.angle_gamma   90.00
#
_symmetry.space_group_name_H-M   'P 1'
#
loop_
_entity.id
_entity.type
_entity.pdbx_description
1 polymer ?
#
loop_
_entity_poly.entity_id
_entity_poly.type
_entity_poly.pdbx_seq_one_letter_code
_entity_poly.pdbx_strand_id
1 'polypeptide(L)'
;MIEKQRKKISFLNTEQNQSPHLPLCANPGNPVFSCMLDPKTVITNGSSTKPQVLLFKTTSSEYGAIPPVSQLVPCIYHPVDQTFSKHLLACGSFEDSYLNTAIDRSKVYDYPNFQHTL
;
A
#
# COMPACT_ATOMS: atom_id res chain seq x y z
N MET A 1 17.20 -28.93 -0.31
CA MET A 1 15.84 -29.37 -0.68
C MET A 1 15.03 -29.59 0.58
N ILE A 2 14.09 -28.70 0.92
CA ILE A 2 12.99 -29.03 1.84
C ILE A 2 11.73 -28.42 1.22
N GLU A 3 10.83 -29.30 0.83
CA GLU A 3 9.60 -29.05 0.10
C GLU A 3 8.46 -28.80 1.09
N LYS A 4 7.84 -27.62 1.07
CA LYS A 4 6.73 -27.28 1.96
C LYS A 4 5.43 -27.81 1.37
N GLN A 5 4.98 -28.96 1.86
CA GLN A 5 3.77 -29.65 1.44
C GLN A 5 2.51 -28.79 1.66
N ARG A 6 1.78 -28.57 0.57
CA ARG A 6 0.49 -27.88 0.52
C ARG A 6 -0.60 -28.86 0.94
N LYS A 7 -1.08 -28.76 2.17
CA LYS A 7 -2.18 -29.60 2.69
C LYS A 7 -3.50 -29.21 2.00
N LYS A 8 -3.91 -29.98 0.99
CA LYS A 8 -5.31 -30.04 0.54
C LYS A 8 -6.11 -30.79 1.59
N ILE A 9 -7.10 -30.12 2.20
CA ILE A 9 -8.12 -30.78 3.01
C ILE A 9 -9.40 -30.73 2.20
N SER A 10 -9.63 -31.77 1.41
CA SER A 10 -10.97 -32.25 1.12
C SER A 10 -11.37 -33.15 2.29
N PHE A 11 -12.55 -32.95 2.86
CA PHE A 11 -13.65 -33.93 2.84
C PHE A 11 -14.86 -33.30 3.54
N LEU A 12 -16.01 -33.52 2.91
CA LEU A 12 -17.33 -33.20 3.42
C LEU A 12 -17.51 -33.76 4.83
N ASN A 13 -18.17 -32.99 5.69
CA ASN A 13 -19.24 -33.52 6.53
C ASN A 13 -20.23 -32.37 6.77
N THR A 14 -21.31 -32.44 6.01
CA THR A 14 -22.51 -31.64 6.20
C THR A 14 -23.20 -32.15 7.46
N GLU A 15 -22.89 -31.56 8.61
CA GLU A 15 -23.82 -31.55 9.73
C GLU A 15 -24.77 -30.37 9.54
N GLN A 16 -25.96 -30.66 9.00
CA GLN A 16 -27.12 -29.80 9.12
C GLN A 16 -27.52 -29.73 10.60
N ASN A 17 -26.87 -28.83 11.35
CA ASN A 17 -27.46 -28.37 12.60
C ASN A 17 -28.58 -27.40 12.25
N GLN A 18 -29.80 -27.93 12.27
CA GLN A 18 -31.06 -27.19 12.15
C GLN A 18 -31.04 -26.02 13.13
N SER A 19 -30.92 -24.80 12.60
CA SER A 19 -31.18 -23.57 13.37
C SER A 19 -32.59 -23.65 13.97
N PRO A 20 -32.82 -23.20 15.22
CA PRO A 20 -34.15 -23.12 15.79
C PRO A 20 -35.08 -22.42 14.79
N HIS A 21 -36.17 -23.09 14.40
CA HIS A 21 -37.18 -22.50 13.54
C HIS A 21 -37.77 -21.29 14.27
N LEU A 22 -37.27 -20.10 13.93
CA LEU A 22 -37.87 -18.85 14.35
C LEU A 22 -39.29 -18.79 13.76
N PRO A 23 -40.28 -18.31 14.51
CA PRO A 23 -41.65 -18.22 14.03
C PRO A 23 -41.69 -17.35 12.77
N LEU A 24 -42.40 -17.86 11.76
CA LEU A 24 -42.62 -17.15 10.50
C LEU A 24 -43.26 -15.80 10.81
N CYS A 25 -42.63 -14.71 10.38
CA CYS A 25 -43.10 -13.36 10.63
C CYS A 25 -44.54 -13.20 10.15
N ALA A 26 -45.49 -13.08 11.08
CA ALA A 26 -46.92 -12.99 10.76
C ALA A 26 -47.34 -11.60 10.22
N ASN A 27 -46.42 -10.63 10.22
CA ASN A 27 -46.63 -9.32 9.61
C ASN A 27 -45.48 -9.05 8.63
N PRO A 28 -45.68 -9.24 7.32
CA PRO A 28 -44.62 -9.06 6.34
C PRO A 28 -44.12 -7.61 6.26
N GLY A 29 -44.80 -6.64 6.91
CA GLY A 29 -44.33 -5.28 7.10
C GLY A 29 -43.73 -4.67 5.84
N ASN A 30 -42.66 -3.90 6.00
CA ASN A 30 -41.82 -3.54 4.86
C ASN A 30 -40.91 -4.73 4.53
N PRO A 31 -41.00 -5.33 3.32
CA PRO A 31 -40.20 -6.50 2.94
C PRO A 31 -38.69 -6.26 3.02
N VAL A 32 -38.23 -5.01 3.02
CA VAL A 32 -36.82 -4.63 3.17
C VAL A 32 -36.31 -4.85 4.60
N PHE A 33 -37.18 -4.79 5.61
CA PHE A 33 -36.80 -4.84 7.04
C PHE A 33 -37.40 -6.04 7.80
N SER A 34 -38.28 -6.80 7.18
CA SER A 34 -38.90 -7.98 7.80
C SER A 34 -37.97 -9.20 7.75
N CYS A 35 -38.02 -10.05 8.78
CA CYS A 35 -37.18 -11.25 8.97
C CYS A 35 -37.40 -12.39 7.94
N MET A 36 -37.99 -12.07 6.79
CA MET A 36 -38.25 -13.01 5.69
C MET A 36 -37.12 -13.03 4.65
N LEU A 37 -36.19 -12.07 4.67
CA LEU A 37 -35.05 -12.05 3.75
C LEU A 37 -33.89 -12.90 4.30
N ASP A 38 -33.48 -13.91 3.54
CA ASP A 38 -32.20 -14.60 3.79
C ASP A 38 -31.07 -13.57 3.67
N PRO A 39 -30.22 -13.38 4.70
CA PRO A 39 -29.09 -12.46 4.65
C PRO A 39 -28.23 -12.61 3.39
N LYS A 40 -28.13 -13.82 2.82
CA LYS A 40 -27.38 -14.11 1.59
C LYS A 40 -27.94 -13.40 0.35
N THR A 41 -29.22 -13.06 0.34
CA THR A 41 -29.89 -12.34 -0.76
C THR A 41 -29.65 -10.82 -0.69
N VAL A 42 -29.20 -10.31 0.46
CA VAL A 42 -29.05 -8.88 0.77
C VAL A 42 -27.57 -8.49 0.84
N ILE A 43 -26.68 -9.29 0.26
CA ILE A 43 -25.23 -9.03 0.22
C ILE A 43 -24.88 -8.28 -1.06
N THR A 44 -24.01 -7.28 -0.94
CA THR A 44 -23.44 -6.58 -2.09
C THR A 44 -22.48 -7.50 -2.84
N ASN A 45 -22.76 -7.78 -4.11
CA ASN A 45 -21.94 -8.62 -4.98
C ASN A 45 -21.02 -7.74 -5.86
N GLY A 46 -19.99 -7.14 -5.25
CA GLY A 46 -18.96 -6.40 -5.96
C GLY A 46 -17.71 -7.25 -6.17
N SER A 47 -17.17 -7.32 -7.39
CA SER A 47 -15.95 -8.11 -7.66
C SER A 47 -14.69 -7.53 -6.99
N SER A 48 -14.70 -6.24 -6.68
CA SER A 48 -13.51 -5.50 -6.18
C SER A 48 -13.65 -5.04 -4.73
N THR A 49 -14.80 -5.28 -4.08
CA THR A 49 -15.06 -4.83 -2.71
C THR A 49 -15.48 -5.97 -1.81
N LYS A 50 -15.28 -5.77 -0.51
CA LYS A 50 -15.72 -6.72 0.50
C LYS A 50 -17.26 -6.84 0.43
N PRO A 51 -17.82 -8.07 0.29
CA PRO A 51 -19.25 -8.26 0.36
C PRO A 51 -19.78 -7.82 1.72
N GLN A 52 -20.78 -6.94 1.71
CA GLN A 52 -21.42 -6.40 2.91
C GLN A 52 -22.94 -6.46 2.77
N VAL A 53 -23.61 -6.75 3.87
CA VAL A 53 -25.09 -6.72 3.95
C VAL A 53 -25.56 -5.28 3.76
N LEU A 54 -26.55 -5.06 2.87
CA LEU A 54 -27.02 -3.72 2.50
C LEU A 54 -27.49 -2.89 3.71
N LEU A 55 -28.06 -3.53 4.72
CA LEU A 55 -28.50 -2.89 5.98
C LEU A 55 -27.36 -2.20 6.74
N PHE A 56 -26.12 -2.66 6.57
CA PHE A 56 -24.93 -2.11 7.23
C PHE A 56 -24.03 -1.34 6.26
N LYS A 57 -24.50 -1.05 5.04
CA LYS A 57 -23.71 -0.32 4.04
C LYS A 57 -23.49 1.11 4.50
N THR A 58 -22.23 1.48 4.71
CA THR A 58 -21.83 2.87 4.98
C THR A 58 -21.46 3.57 3.68
N THR A 59 -21.38 4.90 3.67
CA THR A 59 -20.86 5.66 2.53
C THR A 59 -19.40 5.30 2.22
N SER A 60 -18.60 5.01 3.25
CA SER A 60 -17.21 4.58 3.09
C SER A 60 -17.06 3.20 2.44
N SER A 61 -18.09 2.35 2.46
CA SER A 61 -18.04 1.04 1.78
C SER A 61 -17.94 1.14 0.26
N GLU A 62 -18.20 2.32 -0.31
CA GLU A 62 -18.12 2.58 -1.75
C GLU A 62 -16.70 2.85 -2.24
N TYR A 63 -15.76 3.17 -1.34
CA TYR A 63 -14.35 3.28 -1.70
C TYR A 63 -13.82 1.94 -2.24
N GLY A 64 -13.23 1.97 -3.44
CA GLY A 64 -12.75 0.78 -4.14
C GLY A 64 -13.82 -0.03 -4.87
N ALA A 65 -15.10 0.37 -4.84
CA ALA A 65 -16.18 -0.29 -5.57
C ALA A 65 -16.09 -0.11 -7.08
N ILE A 66 -15.54 1.03 -7.52
CA ILE A 66 -15.37 1.36 -8.93
C ILE A 66 -14.10 0.66 -9.44
N PRO A 67 -14.21 -0.26 -10.41
CA PRO A 67 -13.03 -0.88 -11.00
C PRO A 67 -12.22 0.17 -11.78
N PRO A 68 -10.89 0.03 -11.85
CA PRO A 68 -10.06 0.93 -12.65
C PRO A 68 -10.42 0.79 -14.13
N VAL A 69 -10.56 1.93 -14.81
CA VAL A 69 -10.82 1.98 -16.25
C VAL A 69 -9.70 2.78 -16.92
N SER A 70 -9.31 2.41 -18.14
CA SER A 70 -8.21 3.06 -18.87
C SER A 70 -8.39 4.58 -19.03
N GLN A 71 -9.63 5.07 -19.14
CA GLN A 71 -9.92 6.50 -19.25
C GLN A 71 -9.60 7.29 -17.96
N LEU A 72 -9.48 6.61 -16.82
CA LEU A 72 -9.16 7.22 -15.52
C LEU A 72 -7.64 7.26 -15.24
N VAL A 73 -6.84 6.59 -16.08
CA VAL A 73 -5.39 6.53 -15.92
C VAL A 73 -4.76 7.75 -16.60
N PRO A 74 -3.73 8.39 -16.01
CA PRO A 74 -3.01 9.46 -16.69
C PRO A 74 -2.36 8.97 -17.98
N CYS A 75 -2.36 9.81 -19.03
CA CYS A 75 -1.72 9.46 -20.30
C CYS A 75 -0.20 9.29 -20.18
N ILE A 76 0.42 10.02 -19.25
CA ILE A 76 1.86 10.01 -19.01
C ILE A 76 2.10 10.06 -17.50
N TYR A 77 3.00 9.21 -17.00
CA TYR A 77 3.42 9.18 -15.61
C TYR A 77 4.95 9.38 -15.53
N HIS A 78 5.38 10.37 -14.76
CA HIS A 78 6.80 10.67 -14.51
C HIS A 78 7.12 10.35 -13.05
N PRO A 79 7.55 9.12 -12.72
CA PRO A 79 7.95 8.78 -11.37
C PRO A 79 9.19 9.58 -10.98
N VAL A 80 9.23 10.03 -9.73
CA VAL A 80 10.44 10.64 -9.17
C VAL A 80 11.35 9.50 -8.71
N ASP A 81 12.52 9.39 -9.32
CA ASP A 81 13.56 8.50 -8.83
C ASP A 81 14.39 9.19 -7.73
N GLN A 82 14.46 8.55 -6.57
CA GLN A 82 15.23 9.01 -5.41
C GLN A 82 16.42 8.09 -5.09
N THR A 83 16.80 7.19 -6.00
CA THR A 83 17.93 6.27 -5.81
C THR A 83 19.21 7.00 -5.43
N PHE A 84 19.57 8.05 -6.17
CA PHE A 84 20.76 8.87 -5.90
C PHE A 84 20.70 9.55 -4.52
N SER A 85 19.59 10.21 -4.20
CA SER A 85 19.43 10.90 -2.91
C SER A 85 19.45 9.93 -1.73
N LYS A 86 18.86 8.73 -1.88
CA LYS A 86 18.93 7.66 -0.87
C LYS A 86 20.36 7.17 -0.68
N HIS A 87 21.13 7.04 -1.76
CA HIS A 87 22.54 6.68 -1.69
C HIS A 87 23.35 7.73 -0.93
N LEU A 88 23.16 9.02 -1.23
CA LEU A 88 23.79 10.11 -0.48
C LEU A 88 23.43 10.09 1.00
N LEU A 89 22.15 9.87 1.32
CA LEU A 89 21.68 9.79 2.70
C LEU A 89 22.36 8.64 3.47
N ALA A 90 22.61 7.51 2.82
CA ALA A 90 23.29 6.37 3.42
C ALA A 90 24.77 6.66 3.76
N CYS A 91 25.41 7.58 3.04
CA CYS A 91 26.79 8.02 3.31
C CYS A 91 26.90 8.92 4.55
N GLY A 92 25.79 9.44 5.08
CA GLY A 92 25.78 10.29 6.26
C GLY A 92 26.09 11.77 6.00
N SER A 93 26.22 12.53 7.09
CA SER A 93 26.54 13.95 7.06
C SER A 93 27.95 14.19 6.51
N PHE A 94 28.11 15.18 5.64
CA PHE A 94 29.45 15.68 5.31
C PHE A 94 30.00 16.49 6.49
N GLU A 95 31.22 16.20 6.90
CA GLU A 95 31.95 16.95 7.93
C GLU A 95 33.16 17.63 7.29
N ASP A 96 33.29 18.94 7.50
CA ASP A 96 34.44 19.72 7.02
C ASP A 96 35.53 19.73 8.10
N SER A 97 36.47 18.77 8.01
CA SER A 97 37.61 18.65 8.93
C SER A 97 38.97 18.76 8.23
N TYR A 98 39.04 19.40 7.05
CA TYR A 98 40.30 19.55 6.33
C TYR A 98 41.05 20.84 6.72
N LEU A 99 42.38 20.83 6.58
CA LEU A 99 43.22 22.02 6.75
C LEU A 99 43.40 22.72 5.41
N ASN A 100 43.46 24.05 5.41
CA ASN A 100 43.81 24.82 4.23
C ASN A 100 45.30 24.61 3.90
N THR A 101 45.57 23.79 2.88
CA THR A 101 46.93 23.54 2.35
C THR A 101 47.21 24.28 1.06
N ALA A 102 46.29 25.16 0.63
CA ALA A 102 46.50 25.99 -0.55
C ALA A 102 47.69 26.91 -0.30
N ILE A 103 48.67 26.86 -1.20
CA ILE A 103 49.79 27.81 -1.21
C ILE A 103 49.21 29.17 -1.59
N ASP A 104 49.48 30.20 -0.79
CA ASP A 104 49.08 31.56 -1.12
C ASP A 104 49.74 31.97 -2.44
N ARG A 105 48.90 32.31 -3.43
CA ARG A 105 49.35 32.73 -4.75
C ARG A 105 49.19 34.24 -4.84
N SER A 106 50.31 34.97 -4.77
CA SER A 106 50.30 36.39 -5.09
C SER A 106 49.91 36.59 -6.56
N LYS A 107 49.18 37.68 -6.86
CA LYS A 107 48.87 38.07 -8.25
C LYS A 107 50.11 38.58 -9.01
N VAL A 108 51.17 38.91 -8.27
CA VAL A 108 52.47 39.32 -8.78
C VAL A 108 53.32 38.06 -8.93
N TYR A 109 54.00 37.89 -10.05
CA TYR A 109 54.89 36.75 -10.24
C TYR A 109 56.13 36.91 -9.36
N ASP A 110 56.09 36.40 -8.14
CA ASP A 110 57.26 36.32 -7.28
C ASP A 110 58.00 35.03 -7.63
N TYR A 111 59.17 35.15 -8.25
CA TYR A 111 60.07 34.02 -8.52
C TYR A 111 60.63 33.52 -7.18
N PRO A 112 60.23 32.34 -6.66
CA PRO A 112 60.71 31.90 -5.37
C PRO A 112 62.15 31.42 -5.55
N ASN A 113 63.10 32.28 -5.19
CA ASN A 113 64.50 31.93 -5.22
C ASN A 113 64.83 31.00 -4.03
N PHE A 114 64.62 29.70 -4.22
CA PHE A 114 64.97 28.67 -3.25
C PHE A 114 66.49 28.39 -3.28
N GLN A 115 67.29 29.32 -2.77
CA GLN A 115 68.70 29.03 -2.48
C GLN A 115 68.77 28.31 -1.14
N HIS A 116 68.98 26.99 -1.19
CA HIS A 116 69.30 26.20 -0.01
C HIS A 116 70.81 26.23 0.19
N THR A 117 71.27 26.96 1.20
CA THR A 117 72.66 26.89 1.67
C THR A 117 72.79 25.66 2.58
N LEU A 118 73.78 24.81 2.30
CA LEU A 118 74.15 23.62 3.08
C LEU A 118 74.75 23.98 4.45
#